data_AF-A0A7S0HKP4-F1
#
_entry.id   AF-A0A7S0HKP4-F1
#
_cell.length_a   1.000
_cell.length_b   1.000
_cell.length_c   1.000
_cell.angle_alpha   90.00
_cell.angle_beta   90.00
_cell.angle_gamma   90.00
#
_symmetry.space_group_name_H-M   'P 1'
#
loop_
_entity.id
_entity.type
_entity.pdbx_description
1 polymer ?
#
loop_
_entity_poly.entity_id
_entity_poly.type
_entity_poly.pdbx_seq_one_letter_code
_entity_poly.pdbx_strand_id
1 'polypeptide(L)'
;GWSRMMSRCRLSSTFLSSPSSPAWRVANIPSRGFFGLFGKGKERKGPEVDQKKLMEEATKRDEPISPMLEHPSPSIRNLAEQYAKNGKGCGSCAESYMSYSCPKSGFPSHCRKECNLSDKSYQKVVNDLREIQQDLRDLHSGRKFPEFDFPGPPANSWHRVELLNWLSFLSDRSFNNALGRKIGYTQSDEEKWIEARSIRIISSVFTYPLTIAHAIFWSSALGDPSNLAKKDEDGNLIPQRITILGPRAEATLPPRAWVELCAIFPEAAFDIHFVGPEIPDDHHDRVLEIAELKLTMTWTKAFYQDVHEYHDLPDLFVAFNSGIGYGSAQDTWRDALDLVFNKSNFKPILFTSHSKEDSARDYSYLSRRQDCKFLTRPAENPFMSYKKDVAVNNLKYVIQSNH
;
A
#
# COMPACT_ATOMS: atom_id res chain seq x y z
N GLY A 1 -30.67 -0.28 34.01
CA GLY A 1 -30.17 1.04 33.57
C GLY A 1 -28.73 1.07 33.09
N TRP A 2 -28.14 -0.04 32.65
CA TRP A 2 -26.74 -0.13 32.16
C TRP A 2 -26.66 -0.82 30.77
N SER A 3 -27.79 -0.87 30.05
CA SER A 3 -27.90 -1.45 28.69
C SER A 3 -28.14 -0.38 27.60
N ARG A 4 -28.09 0.91 27.98
CA ARG A 4 -28.28 2.07 27.08
C ARG A 4 -27.01 2.88 26.81
N MET A 5 -25.84 2.44 27.33
CA MET A 5 -24.55 3.15 27.17
C MET A 5 -23.59 2.45 26.19
N MET A 6 -23.81 1.16 25.87
CA MET A 6 -23.03 0.40 24.88
C MET A 6 -23.54 0.52 23.44
N SER A 7 -24.47 1.44 23.17
CA SER A 7 -24.98 1.71 21.81
C SER A 7 -24.23 2.85 21.09
N ARG A 8 -23.20 3.44 21.72
CA ARG A 8 -22.45 4.60 21.17
C ARG A 8 -20.95 4.34 20.88
N CYS A 9 -20.48 3.11 21.01
CA CYS A 9 -19.14 2.70 20.58
C CYS A 9 -19.19 1.55 19.57
N ARG A 10 -20.05 1.67 18.55
CA ARG A 10 -19.78 1.04 17.26
C ARG A 10 -18.80 1.96 16.55
N LEU A 11 -17.51 1.65 16.62
CA LEU A 11 -16.58 2.10 15.58
C LEU A 11 -17.11 1.49 14.29
N SER A 12 -17.80 2.32 13.52
CA SER A 12 -18.44 1.91 12.29
C SER A 12 -17.33 1.52 11.31
N SER A 13 -17.33 0.25 10.90
CA SER A 13 -16.58 -0.32 9.79
C SER A 13 -17.01 0.26 8.43
N THR A 14 -17.31 1.56 8.39
CA THR A 14 -17.79 2.30 7.21
C THR A 14 -16.71 3.24 6.65
N PHE A 15 -15.48 3.17 7.16
CA PHE A 15 -14.43 4.15 6.84
C PHE A 15 -13.38 3.69 5.82
N LEU A 16 -13.71 2.67 5.01
CA LEU A 16 -13.07 2.40 3.71
C LEU A 16 -13.94 2.79 2.51
N SER A 17 -15.12 3.40 2.72
CA SER A 17 -15.85 4.02 1.60
C SER A 17 -15.17 5.34 1.22
N SER A 18 -14.20 5.23 0.33
CA SER A 18 -13.70 6.31 -0.52
C SER A 18 -14.89 7.16 -1.03
N PRO A 19 -14.90 8.49 -0.85
CA PRO A 19 -15.77 9.33 -1.64
C PRO A 19 -15.20 9.30 -3.07
N SER A 20 -15.78 8.43 -3.90
CA SER A 20 -15.50 8.33 -5.33
C SER A 20 -14.01 8.27 -5.65
N SER A 21 -13.44 7.08 -5.60
CA SER A 21 -12.25 6.77 -6.39
C SER A 21 -12.52 7.27 -7.82
N PRO A 22 -11.65 8.13 -8.42
CA PRO A 22 -11.78 8.38 -9.84
C PRO A 22 -11.67 7.02 -10.50
N ALA A 23 -12.76 6.59 -11.12
CA ALA A 23 -12.83 5.31 -11.80
C ALA A 23 -11.64 5.22 -12.74
N TRP A 24 -10.64 4.41 -12.37
CA TRP A 24 -9.61 3.96 -13.28
C TRP A 24 -10.34 3.07 -14.30
N ARG A 25 -10.89 3.71 -15.33
CA ARG A 25 -11.36 3.00 -16.51
C ARG A 25 -10.12 2.38 -17.12
N VAL A 26 -9.90 1.11 -16.82
CA VAL A 26 -9.10 0.23 -17.67
C VAL A 26 -9.71 0.40 -19.05
N ALA A 27 -8.93 0.94 -19.98
CA ALA A 27 -9.31 0.93 -21.37
C ALA A 27 -9.50 -0.55 -21.74
N ASN A 28 -10.75 -0.95 -21.98
CA ASN A 28 -11.07 -2.24 -22.59
C ASN A 28 -10.16 -2.39 -23.81
N ILE A 29 -9.31 -3.41 -23.82
CA ILE A 29 -8.63 -3.86 -25.02
C ILE A 29 -9.71 -4.57 -25.84
N PRO A 30 -10.19 -4.02 -26.97
CA PRO A 30 -11.09 -4.76 -27.82
C PRO A 30 -10.23 -5.68 -28.67
N SER A 31 -10.27 -6.98 -28.39
CA SER A 31 -9.90 -8.00 -29.36
C SER A 31 -10.86 -7.89 -30.55
N ARG A 32 -10.39 -7.47 -31.72
CA ARG A 32 -10.90 -7.93 -33.03
C ARG A 32 -10.01 -7.44 -34.16
N GLY A 33 -9.51 -8.40 -34.93
CA GLY A 33 -8.80 -8.15 -36.17
C GLY A 33 -9.74 -7.86 -37.35
N PHE A 34 -9.16 -7.13 -38.29
CA PHE A 34 -9.31 -7.17 -39.75
C PHE A 34 -10.47 -6.45 -40.48
N PHE A 35 -10.02 -5.71 -41.51
CA PHE A 35 -10.67 -5.00 -42.63
C PHE A 35 -11.31 -3.62 -42.42
N GLY A 36 -10.52 -2.58 -42.71
CA GLY A 36 -10.79 -1.48 -43.66
C GLY A 36 -12.02 -0.58 -43.46
N LEU A 37 -11.79 0.72 -43.16
CA LEU A 37 -12.03 1.83 -44.10
C LEU A 37 -11.61 3.17 -43.45
N PHE A 38 -11.21 4.11 -44.32
CA PHE A 38 -10.65 5.42 -44.02
C PHE A 38 -11.42 6.28 -43.00
N GLY A 39 -10.69 6.79 -42.01
CA GLY A 39 -11.10 7.92 -41.18
C GLY A 39 -9.94 8.42 -40.33
N LYS A 40 -9.26 9.50 -40.75
CA LYS A 40 -8.28 10.22 -39.93
C LYS A 40 -9.01 10.91 -38.77
N GLY A 41 -9.27 10.17 -37.69
CA GLY A 41 -9.65 10.74 -36.40
C GLY A 41 -8.44 11.45 -35.80
N LYS A 42 -8.54 12.75 -35.54
CA LYS A 42 -7.56 13.47 -34.71
C LYS A 42 -7.52 12.81 -33.34
N GLU A 43 -6.43 12.13 -33.01
CA GLU A 43 -6.10 11.77 -31.64
C GLU A 43 -6.16 13.04 -30.79
N ARG A 44 -7.07 13.07 -29.82
CA ARG A 44 -7.05 14.09 -28.77
C ARG A 44 -5.79 13.81 -27.93
N LYS A 45 -4.72 14.58 -28.17
CA LYS A 45 -3.54 14.57 -27.30
C LYS A 45 -4.00 14.86 -25.87
N GLY A 46 -3.97 13.84 -25.01
CA GLY A 46 -4.17 14.04 -23.57
C GLY A 46 -3.13 15.00 -23.01
N PRO A 47 -3.36 15.60 -21.82
CA PRO A 47 -2.43 16.58 -21.24
C PRO A 47 -1.01 15.98 -21.18
N GLU A 48 -0.06 16.72 -21.74
CA GLU A 48 1.37 16.36 -21.71
C GLU A 48 1.89 16.54 -20.29
N VAL A 49 2.92 15.77 -19.90
CA VAL A 49 3.55 15.93 -18.58
C VAL A 49 4.19 17.32 -18.55
N ASP A 50 3.69 18.21 -17.68
CA ASP A 50 4.24 19.56 -17.53
C ASP A 50 5.51 19.51 -16.68
N GLN A 51 6.60 19.04 -17.30
CA GLN A 51 7.92 18.94 -16.68
C GLN A 51 8.38 20.29 -16.13
N LYS A 52 8.07 21.39 -16.84
CA LYS A 52 8.46 22.74 -16.41
C LYS A 52 7.80 23.11 -15.08
N LYS A 53 6.50 22.84 -14.94
CA LYS A 53 5.77 23.08 -13.68
C LYS A 53 6.33 22.23 -12.54
N LEU A 54 6.63 20.95 -12.78
CA LEU A 54 7.23 20.08 -11.75
C LEU A 54 8.60 20.58 -11.29
N MET A 55 9.43 21.04 -12.22
CA MET A 55 10.74 21.64 -11.89
C MET A 55 10.58 22.95 -11.12
N GLU A 56 9.65 23.82 -11.50
CA GLU A 56 9.35 25.05 -10.76
C GLU A 56 8.87 24.76 -9.32
N GLU A 57 8.01 23.75 -9.15
CA GLU A 57 7.57 23.29 -7.82
C GLU A 57 8.73 22.75 -6.98
N ALA A 58 9.67 22.03 -7.61
CA ALA A 58 10.85 21.51 -6.94
C ALA A 58 11.81 22.62 -6.48
N THR A 59 11.95 23.69 -7.27
CA THR A 59 12.71 24.88 -6.86
C THR A 59 12.06 25.58 -5.66
N LYS A 60 10.72 25.60 -5.59
CA LYS A 60 9.95 26.23 -4.50
C LYS A 60 9.67 25.28 -3.32
N ARG A 61 10.39 24.17 -3.22
CA ARG A 61 10.11 23.10 -2.24
C ARG A 61 10.20 23.53 -0.77
N ASP A 62 10.87 24.65 -0.47
CA ASP A 62 11.03 25.21 0.87
C ASP A 62 10.08 26.39 1.17
N GLU A 63 9.32 26.86 0.18
CA GLU A 63 8.38 27.98 0.35
C GLU A 63 7.13 27.58 1.16
N PRO A 64 6.41 28.52 1.79
CA PRO A 64 5.15 28.22 2.45
C PRO A 64 4.16 27.51 1.50
N ILE A 65 3.53 26.44 1.99
CA ILE A 65 2.57 25.67 1.20
C ILE A 65 1.15 26.19 1.42
N SER A 66 0.35 26.21 0.36
CA SER A 66 -1.04 26.71 0.43
C SER A 66 -1.85 25.92 1.46
N PRO A 67 -2.65 26.58 2.31
CA PRO A 67 -3.53 25.91 3.28
C PRO A 67 -4.48 24.91 2.65
N MET A 68 -4.69 23.76 3.31
CA MET A 68 -5.62 22.74 2.80
C MET A 68 -7.09 23.19 2.85
N LEU A 69 -7.48 23.95 3.88
CA LEU A 69 -8.85 24.48 4.03
C LEU A 69 -9.26 25.41 2.89
N GLU A 70 -8.28 26.11 2.28
CA GLU A 70 -8.50 27.07 1.19
C GLU A 70 -8.11 26.48 -0.17
N HIS A 71 -7.77 25.20 -0.24
CA HIS A 71 -7.26 24.58 -1.45
C HIS A 71 -8.31 24.56 -2.58
N PRO A 72 -7.96 24.75 -3.86
CA PRO A 72 -8.93 24.76 -4.96
C PRO A 72 -9.74 23.46 -5.12
N SER A 73 -9.11 22.31 -4.84
CA SER A 73 -9.75 20.99 -4.91
C SER A 73 -10.75 20.77 -3.76
N PRO A 74 -12.04 20.49 -4.04
CA PRO A 74 -13.03 20.16 -3.01
C PRO A 74 -12.65 18.94 -2.16
N SER A 75 -12.01 17.92 -2.75
CA SER A 75 -11.60 16.72 -2.03
C SER A 75 -10.59 17.01 -0.92
N ILE A 76 -9.60 17.87 -1.22
CA ILE A 76 -8.59 18.29 -0.24
C ILE A 76 -9.22 19.16 0.86
N ARG A 77 -10.15 20.07 0.51
CA ARG A 77 -10.87 20.88 1.51
C ARG A 77 -11.71 20.03 2.45
N ASN A 78 -12.48 19.09 1.91
CA ASN A 78 -13.32 18.19 2.70
C ASN A 78 -12.46 17.34 3.65
N LEU A 79 -11.31 16.85 3.19
CA LEU A 79 -10.36 16.13 4.04
C LEU A 79 -9.77 17.03 5.13
N ALA A 80 -9.42 18.27 4.80
CA ALA A 80 -8.95 19.26 5.77
C ALA A 80 -10.00 19.54 6.86
N GLU A 81 -11.27 19.68 6.47
CA GLU A 81 -12.36 19.82 7.44
C GLU A 81 -12.51 18.61 8.35
N GLN A 82 -12.30 17.39 7.84
CA GLN A 82 -12.31 16.19 8.67
C GLN A 82 -11.19 16.22 9.70
N TYR A 83 -9.96 16.59 9.31
CA TYR A 83 -8.87 16.79 10.27
C TYR A 83 -9.25 17.85 11.31
N ALA A 84 -9.81 18.99 10.89
CA ALA A 84 -10.21 20.08 11.78
C ALA A 84 -11.32 19.69 12.78
N LYS A 85 -12.27 18.85 12.36
CA LYS A 85 -13.44 18.42 13.15
C LYS A 85 -13.14 17.23 14.06
N ASN A 86 -12.39 16.24 13.57
CA ASN A 86 -12.18 14.96 14.26
C ASN A 86 -10.86 14.90 15.04
N GLY A 87 -9.99 15.90 14.89
CA GLY A 87 -8.76 16.00 15.67
C GLY A 87 -9.04 16.03 17.17
N LYS A 88 -8.06 15.56 17.97
CA LYS A 88 -8.08 15.58 19.45
C LYS A 88 -8.08 17.00 20.08
N GLY A 89 -8.48 18.03 19.36
CA GLY A 89 -8.39 19.42 19.76
C GLY A 89 -6.99 20.00 19.62
N CYS A 90 -6.84 21.28 19.95
CA CYS A 90 -5.57 21.98 19.85
C CYS A 90 -4.58 21.43 20.90
N GLY A 91 -3.39 21.01 20.45
CA GLY A 91 -2.37 20.44 21.35
C GLY A 91 -1.82 21.39 22.42
N SER A 92 -2.13 22.68 22.34
CA SER A 92 -1.57 23.75 23.20
C SER A 92 -2.63 24.50 24.02
N CYS A 93 -3.93 24.24 23.82
CA CYS A 93 -5.00 24.90 24.56
C CYS A 93 -6.25 24.02 24.65
N ALA A 94 -7.30 24.48 25.33
CA ALA A 94 -8.54 23.72 25.53
C ALA A 94 -9.53 23.81 24.35
N GLU A 95 -9.18 24.46 23.25
CA GLU A 95 -10.08 24.58 22.10
C GLU A 95 -10.14 23.29 21.29
N SER A 96 -11.36 22.89 20.93
CA SER A 96 -11.61 21.66 20.18
C SER A 96 -11.49 21.83 18.66
N TYR A 97 -11.67 23.05 18.14
CA TYR A 97 -11.72 23.30 16.69
C TYR A 97 -10.42 23.91 16.17
N MET A 98 -9.90 23.37 15.07
CA MET A 98 -8.65 23.82 14.44
C MET A 98 -8.95 24.71 13.22
N SER A 99 -9.01 26.03 13.44
CA SER A 99 -9.21 27.03 12.38
C SER A 99 -7.92 27.52 11.71
N TYR A 100 -6.76 27.34 12.36
CA TYR A 100 -5.47 27.81 11.85
C TYR A 100 -4.72 26.70 11.11
N SER A 101 -4.41 26.96 9.84
CA SER A 101 -3.57 26.10 9.00
C SER A 101 -2.10 26.47 9.15
N CYS A 102 -1.24 25.49 9.42
CA CYS A 102 0.20 25.74 9.53
C CYS A 102 0.78 26.09 8.15
N PRO A 103 1.50 27.20 7.97
CA PRO A 103 2.04 27.59 6.66
C PRO A 103 3.15 26.67 6.15
N LYS A 104 3.76 25.85 7.03
CA LYS A 104 4.80 24.88 6.63
C LYS A 104 4.21 23.57 6.11
N SER A 105 3.19 23.04 6.76
CA SER A 105 2.58 21.74 6.41
C SER A 105 1.26 21.86 5.66
N GLY A 106 0.61 23.02 5.68
CA GLY A 106 -0.71 23.30 5.11
C GLY A 106 -1.90 22.69 5.86
N PHE A 107 -1.67 21.82 6.86
CA PHE A 107 -2.73 21.18 7.64
C PHE A 107 -3.40 22.12 8.64
N PRO A 108 -4.73 21.99 8.85
CA PRO A 108 -5.44 22.66 9.95
C PRO A 108 -5.04 22.01 11.27
N SER A 109 -4.18 22.70 12.02
CA SER A 109 -3.44 22.07 13.12
C SER A 109 -3.73 22.64 14.50
N HIS A 110 -4.09 23.92 14.57
CA HIS A 110 -4.29 24.63 15.83
C HIS A 110 -5.45 25.60 15.67
N CYS A 111 -5.92 26.24 16.75
CA CYS A 111 -6.91 27.31 16.65
C CYS A 111 -6.30 28.64 16.18
N ARG A 112 -5.04 28.91 16.57
CA ARG A 112 -4.30 30.14 16.27
C ARG A 112 -2.79 29.92 16.13
N LYS A 113 -2.10 30.92 15.61
CA LYS A 113 -0.66 30.90 15.30
C LYS A 113 0.21 30.66 16.53
N GLU A 114 -0.12 31.31 17.66
CA GLU A 114 0.67 31.23 18.89
C GLU A 114 0.69 29.81 19.43
N CYS A 115 -0.45 29.12 19.38
CA CYS A 115 -0.58 27.72 19.77
C CYS A 115 0.32 26.81 18.93
N ASN A 116 0.40 27.03 17.62
CA ASN A 116 1.27 26.27 16.72
C ASN A 116 2.77 26.47 17.01
N LEU A 117 3.18 27.71 17.30
CA LEU A 117 4.57 28.04 17.61
C LEU A 117 5.01 27.44 18.96
N SER A 118 4.09 27.34 19.92
CA SER A 118 4.36 26.74 21.24
C SER A 118 4.39 25.20 21.24
N ASP A 119 3.76 24.54 20.26
CA ASP A 119 3.66 23.07 20.22
C ASP A 119 4.94 22.42 19.67
N LYS A 120 5.89 22.15 20.57
CA LYS A 120 7.15 21.45 20.22
C LYS A 120 6.93 20.04 19.63
N SER A 121 5.85 19.36 20.02
CA SER A 121 5.56 18.02 19.51
C SER A 121 5.08 18.05 18.07
N TYR A 122 4.29 19.05 17.71
CA TYR A 122 3.87 19.30 16.32
C TYR A 122 5.07 19.66 15.42
N GLN A 123 6.02 20.46 15.92
CA GLN A 123 7.20 20.83 15.15
C GLN A 123 8.07 19.62 14.75
N LYS A 124 7.97 18.47 15.45
CA LYS A 124 8.68 17.24 15.08
C LYS A 124 8.11 16.58 13.83
N VAL A 125 6.80 16.71 13.58
CA VAL A 125 6.08 16.03 12.49
C VAL A 125 5.74 16.97 11.33
N VAL A 126 6.04 18.27 11.44
CA VAL A 126 5.62 19.29 10.47
C VAL A 126 6.15 19.01 9.05
N ASN A 127 7.36 18.45 8.93
CA ASN A 127 7.95 18.08 7.65
C ASN A 127 7.26 16.85 7.05
N ASP A 128 6.93 15.85 7.87
CA ASP A 128 6.16 14.69 7.42
C ASP A 128 4.78 15.11 6.92
N LEU A 129 4.10 15.98 7.66
CA LEU A 129 2.80 16.53 7.24
C LEU A 129 2.91 17.33 5.94
N ARG A 130 4.01 18.08 5.75
CA ARG A 130 4.27 18.78 4.48
C ARG A 130 4.42 17.79 3.32
N GLU A 131 5.18 16.71 3.50
CA GLU A 131 5.31 15.64 2.49
C GLU A 131 3.96 15.00 2.16
N ILE A 132 3.17 14.66 3.20
CA ILE A 132 1.82 14.09 3.03
C ILE A 132 0.93 15.04 2.22
N GLN A 133 0.97 16.34 2.53
CA GLN A 133 0.19 17.33 1.77
C GLN A 133 0.66 17.41 0.31
N GLN A 134 1.96 17.40 0.07
CA GLN A 134 2.53 17.43 -1.29
C GLN A 134 2.06 16.21 -2.08
N ASP A 135 2.11 15.02 -1.51
CA ASP A 135 1.65 13.78 -2.15
C ASP A 135 0.14 13.84 -2.42
N LEU A 136 -0.67 14.36 -1.48
CA LEU A 136 -2.11 14.57 -1.70
C LEU A 136 -2.39 15.54 -2.84
N ARG A 137 -1.67 16.66 -2.91
CA ARG A 137 -1.82 17.65 -4.00
C ARG A 137 -1.42 17.04 -5.33
N ASP A 138 -0.37 16.24 -5.35
CA ASP A 138 0.11 15.57 -6.54
C ASP A 138 -0.92 14.56 -7.08
N LEU A 139 -1.47 13.72 -6.20
CA LEU A 139 -2.56 12.79 -6.50
C LEU A 139 -3.84 13.48 -7.02
N HIS A 140 -4.12 14.69 -6.55
CA HIS A 140 -5.30 15.48 -6.97
C HIS A 140 -4.99 16.51 -8.07
N SER A 141 -3.77 16.56 -8.58
CA SER A 141 -3.36 17.55 -9.59
C SER A 141 -3.94 17.26 -10.97
N GLY A 142 -4.37 16.02 -11.20
CA GLY A 142 -4.81 15.54 -12.51
C GLY A 142 -3.68 15.33 -13.52
N ARG A 143 -2.41 15.37 -13.09
CA ARG A 143 -1.27 15.07 -13.96
C ARG A 143 -1.30 13.61 -14.41
N LYS A 144 -0.57 13.32 -15.47
CA LYS A 144 -0.22 11.94 -15.79
C LYS A 144 0.81 11.42 -14.80
N PHE A 145 0.77 10.12 -14.58
CA PHE A 145 1.71 9.42 -13.72
C PHE A 145 2.56 8.44 -14.54
N PRO A 146 3.64 8.90 -15.21
CA PRO A 146 4.60 8.01 -15.85
C PRO A 146 5.18 6.95 -14.91
N GLU A 147 5.12 7.20 -13.60
CA GLU A 147 5.46 6.25 -12.53
C GLU A 147 4.69 4.93 -12.62
N PHE A 148 3.48 4.96 -13.19
CA PHE A 148 2.63 3.78 -13.36
C PHE A 148 2.65 3.23 -14.80
N ASP A 149 3.52 3.76 -15.67
CA ASP A 149 3.81 3.16 -16.97
C ASP A 149 4.73 1.95 -16.75
N PHE A 150 4.15 0.85 -16.25
CA PHE A 150 4.96 -0.26 -15.76
C PHE A 150 5.79 -0.90 -16.86
N PRO A 151 7.07 -1.17 -16.58
CA PRO A 151 7.90 -1.95 -17.47
C PRO A 151 7.27 -3.33 -17.64
N GLY A 152 7.27 -3.84 -18.87
CA GLY A 152 6.85 -5.21 -19.15
C GLY A 152 7.72 -6.24 -18.41
N PRO A 153 7.50 -7.54 -18.63
CA PRO A 153 8.41 -8.57 -18.16
C PRO A 153 9.86 -8.25 -18.56
N PRO A 154 10.87 -8.64 -17.76
CA PRO A 154 12.27 -8.45 -18.12
C PRO A 154 12.54 -9.02 -19.52
N ALA A 155 13.36 -8.32 -20.32
CA ALA A 155 13.60 -8.70 -21.72
C ALA A 155 14.21 -10.11 -21.87
N ASN A 156 14.96 -10.55 -20.86
CA ASN A 156 15.61 -11.86 -20.83
C ASN A 156 15.18 -12.63 -19.58
N SER A 157 14.79 -13.90 -19.73
CA SER A 157 14.36 -14.77 -18.63
C SER A 157 15.43 -15.02 -17.56
N TRP A 158 16.71 -14.80 -17.89
CA TRP A 158 17.84 -14.96 -16.96
C TRP A 158 18.10 -13.73 -16.09
N HIS A 159 17.49 -12.58 -16.41
CA HIS A 159 17.70 -11.34 -15.67
C HIS A 159 17.05 -11.46 -14.30
N ARG A 160 17.87 -11.59 -13.25
CA ARG A 160 17.37 -11.61 -11.88
C ARG A 160 17.16 -10.19 -11.40
N VAL A 161 15.92 -9.88 -11.05
CA VAL A 161 15.55 -8.57 -10.52
C VAL A 161 16.19 -8.35 -9.15
N GLU A 162 16.79 -7.18 -8.95
CA GLU A 162 17.43 -6.83 -7.68
C GLU A 162 16.39 -6.48 -6.60
N LEU A 163 16.31 -7.30 -5.54
CA LEU A 163 15.34 -7.17 -4.46
C LEU A 163 15.96 -6.70 -3.14
N LEU A 164 16.91 -5.74 -3.20
CA LEU A 164 17.61 -5.21 -2.02
C LEU A 164 16.89 -4.01 -1.39
N ASN A 165 16.42 -3.06 -2.19
CA ASN A 165 15.76 -1.84 -1.77
C ASN A 165 14.99 -1.22 -2.95
N TRP A 166 14.16 -0.21 -2.66
CA TRP A 166 13.37 0.50 -3.67
C TRP A 166 14.17 1.06 -4.84
N LEU A 167 15.32 1.71 -4.60
CA LEU A 167 16.07 2.37 -5.67
C LEU A 167 16.68 1.34 -6.63
N SER A 168 17.31 0.29 -6.09
CA SER A 168 17.85 -0.83 -6.88
C SER A 168 16.76 -1.48 -7.73
N PHE A 169 15.63 -1.83 -7.12
CA PHE A 169 14.51 -2.48 -7.82
C PHE A 169 13.95 -1.61 -8.95
N LEU A 170 13.64 -0.34 -8.66
CA LEU A 170 13.00 0.56 -9.63
C LEU A 170 13.94 0.93 -10.78
N SER A 171 15.23 1.08 -10.50
CA SER A 171 16.26 1.32 -11.52
C SER A 171 16.42 0.11 -12.43
N ASP A 172 16.57 -1.08 -11.84
CA ASP A 172 16.77 -2.34 -12.58
C ASP A 172 15.58 -2.64 -13.51
N ARG A 173 14.36 -2.45 -13.01
CA ARG A 173 13.13 -2.60 -13.79
C ARG A 173 12.87 -1.44 -14.75
N SER A 174 13.70 -0.39 -14.77
CA SER A 174 13.53 0.79 -15.64
C SER A 174 12.20 1.53 -15.45
N PHE A 175 11.74 1.69 -14.21
CA PHE A 175 10.60 2.56 -13.90
C PHE A 175 10.93 4.03 -14.17
N ASN A 176 9.91 4.80 -14.54
CA ASN A 176 10.05 6.25 -14.72
C ASN A 176 9.63 7.01 -13.46
N ASN A 177 10.21 8.18 -13.24
CA ASN A 177 9.76 9.17 -12.27
C ASN A 177 8.70 10.11 -12.87
N ALA A 178 8.20 11.06 -12.08
CA ALA A 178 7.19 12.03 -12.52
C ALA A 178 7.60 12.88 -13.74
N LEU A 179 8.91 13.03 -14.02
CA LEU A 179 9.41 13.73 -15.22
C LEU A 179 9.39 12.83 -16.47
N GLY A 180 9.05 11.55 -16.34
CA GLY A 180 9.17 10.55 -17.41
C GLY A 180 10.60 10.08 -17.65
N ARG A 181 11.51 10.30 -16.70
CA ARG A 181 12.91 9.83 -16.77
C ARG A 181 13.08 8.59 -15.92
N LYS A 182 14.02 7.71 -16.28
CA LYS A 182 14.31 6.51 -15.51
C LYS A 182 14.77 6.85 -14.08
N ILE A 183 14.22 6.14 -13.11
CA ILE A 183 14.62 6.23 -11.70
C ILE A 183 16.08 5.79 -11.54
N GLY A 184 16.86 6.50 -10.73
CA GLY A 184 18.29 6.25 -10.49
C GLY A 184 19.23 7.00 -11.43
N TYR A 185 18.71 7.73 -12.42
CA TYR A 185 19.49 8.51 -13.40
C TYR A 185 19.37 10.03 -13.23
N THR A 186 18.80 10.51 -12.12
CA THR A 186 18.66 11.95 -11.85
C THR A 186 19.97 12.62 -11.46
N GLN A 187 20.20 13.83 -11.95
CA GLN A 187 21.48 14.54 -11.77
C GLN A 187 21.37 15.71 -10.79
N SER A 188 20.32 16.52 -10.90
CA SER A 188 20.12 17.70 -10.05
C SER A 188 19.39 17.38 -8.75
N ASP A 189 19.50 18.28 -7.76
CA ASP A 189 18.83 18.10 -6.47
C ASP A 189 17.31 18.24 -6.56
N GLU A 190 16.81 19.01 -7.54
CA GLU A 190 15.40 19.11 -7.87
C GLU A 190 14.88 17.80 -8.47
N GLU A 191 15.64 17.21 -9.39
CA GLU A 191 15.28 15.93 -10.00
C GLU A 191 15.25 14.80 -8.96
N LYS A 192 16.24 14.74 -8.07
CA LYS A 192 16.27 13.77 -6.95
C LYS A 192 15.08 13.95 -6.03
N TRP A 193 14.65 15.18 -5.79
CA TRP A 193 13.47 15.46 -4.97
C TRP A 193 12.18 15.00 -5.65
N ILE A 194 12.04 15.20 -6.96
CA ILE A 194 10.92 14.70 -7.76
C ILE A 194 10.93 13.16 -7.81
N GLU A 195 12.10 12.56 -7.94
CA GLU A 195 12.27 11.10 -7.88
C GLU A 195 11.85 10.55 -6.52
N ALA A 196 12.29 11.15 -5.41
CA ALA A 196 11.85 10.74 -4.08
C ALA A 196 10.32 10.80 -3.92
N ARG A 197 9.66 11.83 -4.47
CA ARG A 197 8.19 11.91 -4.53
C ARG A 197 7.58 10.76 -5.33
N SER A 198 8.18 10.44 -6.48
CA SER A 198 7.75 9.33 -7.34
C SER A 198 7.85 7.99 -6.59
N ILE A 199 8.97 7.74 -5.92
CA ILE A 199 9.19 6.52 -5.14
C ILE A 199 8.17 6.40 -4.00
N ARG A 200 7.82 7.49 -3.30
CA ARG A 200 6.75 7.45 -2.28
C ARG A 200 5.44 6.93 -2.87
N ILE A 201 4.99 7.50 -3.98
CA ILE A 201 3.73 7.10 -4.63
C ILE A 201 3.79 5.64 -5.11
N ILE A 202 4.85 5.24 -5.81
CA ILE A 202 5.07 3.87 -6.29
C ILE A 202 5.09 2.89 -5.11
N SER A 203 5.81 3.23 -4.04
CA SER A 203 5.97 2.36 -2.88
C SER A 203 4.65 2.07 -2.16
N SER A 204 3.69 2.99 -2.19
CA SER A 204 2.36 2.78 -1.61
C SER A 204 1.54 1.69 -2.31
N VAL A 205 1.87 1.39 -3.57
CA VAL A 205 1.18 0.38 -4.38
C VAL A 205 1.93 -0.95 -4.35
N PHE A 206 3.25 -0.92 -4.47
CA PHE A 206 4.07 -2.13 -4.63
C PHE A 206 4.62 -2.71 -3.33
N THR A 207 4.46 -2.03 -2.19
CA THR A 207 5.02 -2.48 -0.92
C THR A 207 4.65 -3.93 -0.60
N TYR A 208 3.39 -4.32 -0.80
CA TYR A 208 2.91 -5.68 -0.49
C TYR A 208 3.46 -6.77 -1.41
N PRO A 209 3.29 -6.70 -2.76
CA PRO A 209 3.85 -7.71 -3.66
C PRO A 209 5.38 -7.79 -3.56
N LEU A 210 6.10 -6.68 -3.38
CA LEU A 210 7.56 -6.70 -3.24
C LEU A 210 8.04 -7.23 -1.90
N THR A 211 7.27 -7.06 -0.83
CA THR A 211 7.58 -7.70 0.46
C THR A 211 7.50 -9.21 0.34
N ILE A 212 6.49 -9.73 -0.38
CA ILE A 212 6.39 -11.16 -0.66
C ILE A 212 7.55 -11.61 -1.55
N ALA A 213 7.85 -10.88 -2.63
CA ALA A 213 8.96 -11.20 -3.51
C ALA A 213 10.30 -11.25 -2.76
N HIS A 214 10.56 -10.27 -1.89
CA HIS A 214 11.74 -10.22 -1.04
C HIS A 214 11.79 -11.41 -0.08
N ALA A 215 10.67 -11.77 0.57
CA ALA A 215 10.60 -12.93 1.46
C ALA A 215 10.84 -14.26 0.72
N ILE A 216 10.29 -14.42 -0.49
CA ILE A 216 10.54 -15.58 -1.34
C ILE A 216 12.03 -15.68 -1.67
N PHE A 217 12.65 -14.58 -2.11
CA PHE A 217 14.03 -14.58 -2.59
C PHE A 217 15.06 -14.69 -1.46
N TRP A 218 14.95 -13.86 -0.42
CA TRP A 218 15.98 -13.71 0.61
C TRP A 218 15.72 -14.54 1.87
N SER A 219 14.46 -14.87 2.16
CA SER A 219 14.07 -15.67 3.32
C SER A 219 13.64 -17.09 2.95
N SER A 220 13.72 -17.46 1.66
CA SER A 220 13.27 -18.75 1.14
C SER A 220 11.87 -19.13 1.61
N ALA A 221 10.95 -18.14 1.64
CA ALA A 221 9.60 -18.32 2.17
C ALA A 221 8.78 -19.40 1.42
N LEU A 222 9.16 -19.72 0.17
CA LEU A 222 8.58 -20.82 -0.63
C LEU A 222 9.62 -21.91 -0.98
N GLY A 223 10.76 -21.92 -0.30
CA GLY A 223 11.93 -22.74 -0.63
C GLY A 223 12.92 -22.01 -1.55
N ASP A 224 13.73 -22.77 -2.29
CA ASP A 224 14.69 -22.21 -3.27
C ASP A 224 13.91 -21.50 -4.40
N PRO A 225 14.16 -20.20 -4.64
CA PRO A 225 13.52 -19.44 -5.72
C PRO A 225 13.69 -20.06 -7.11
N SER A 226 14.75 -20.85 -7.32
CA SER A 226 15.01 -21.56 -8.58
C SER A 226 14.03 -22.72 -8.83
N ASN A 227 13.35 -23.19 -7.79
CA ASN A 227 12.44 -24.35 -7.81
C ASN A 227 10.95 -23.96 -7.66
N LEU A 228 10.60 -22.71 -7.94
CA LEU A 228 9.20 -22.24 -7.87
C LEU A 228 8.35 -22.75 -9.04
N ALA A 229 8.96 -23.13 -10.16
CA ALA A 229 8.29 -23.70 -11.33
C ALA A 229 8.01 -25.20 -11.12
N LYS A 230 7.13 -25.52 -10.16
CA LYS A 230 6.70 -26.90 -9.89
C LYS A 230 5.76 -27.36 -11.00
N LYS A 231 5.88 -28.61 -11.43
CA LYS A 231 4.98 -29.23 -12.40
C LYS A 231 4.38 -30.50 -11.82
N ASP A 232 3.15 -30.82 -12.24
CA ASP A 232 2.52 -32.10 -11.96
C ASP A 232 3.06 -33.20 -12.91
N GLU A 233 2.53 -34.42 -12.76
CA GLU A 233 2.90 -35.58 -13.59
C GLU A 233 2.58 -35.37 -15.08
N ASP A 234 1.56 -34.56 -15.38
CA ASP A 234 1.11 -34.21 -16.73
C ASP A 234 1.91 -33.05 -17.34
N GLY A 235 2.80 -32.43 -16.55
CA GLY A 235 3.65 -31.31 -16.96
C GLY A 235 3.01 -29.93 -16.83
N ASN A 236 1.81 -29.81 -16.25
CA ASN A 236 1.16 -28.54 -15.94
C ASN A 236 1.84 -27.87 -14.75
N LEU A 237 1.92 -26.54 -14.77
CA LEU A 237 2.47 -25.78 -13.65
C LEU A 237 1.54 -25.85 -12.44
N ILE A 238 2.09 -26.22 -11.29
CA ILE A 238 1.40 -26.15 -10.00
C ILE A 238 1.65 -24.76 -9.43
N PRO A 239 0.61 -23.95 -9.18
CA PRO A 239 0.78 -22.60 -8.65
C PRO A 239 1.30 -22.64 -7.21
N GLN A 240 2.16 -21.68 -6.88
CA GLN A 240 2.50 -21.38 -5.49
C GLN A 240 1.30 -20.67 -4.85
N ARG A 241 0.70 -21.31 -3.85
CA ARG A 241 -0.52 -20.80 -3.19
C ARG A 241 -0.16 -19.86 -2.05
N ILE A 242 -0.61 -18.62 -2.12
CA ILE A 242 -0.33 -17.58 -1.13
C ILE A 242 -1.66 -17.09 -0.55
N THR A 243 -1.88 -17.31 0.74
CA THR A 243 -3.08 -16.81 1.43
C THR A 243 -2.74 -15.57 2.26
N ILE A 244 -3.35 -14.45 1.90
CA ILE A 244 -3.25 -13.17 2.62
C ILE A 244 -4.40 -13.09 3.62
N LEU A 245 -4.05 -13.12 4.91
CA LEU A 245 -4.98 -13.09 6.04
C LEU A 245 -5.30 -11.65 6.46
N GLY A 246 -6.59 -11.36 6.61
CA GLY A 246 -7.09 -10.06 7.05
C GLY A 246 -6.68 -8.88 6.15
N PRO A 247 -6.71 -9.00 4.80
CA PRO A 247 -6.28 -7.93 3.93
C PRO A 247 -7.22 -6.72 4.05
N ARG A 248 -6.64 -5.52 4.00
CA ARG A 248 -7.34 -4.23 4.00
C ARG A 248 -7.03 -3.52 2.68
N ALA A 249 -6.03 -2.63 2.68
CA ALA A 249 -5.60 -1.92 1.48
C ALA A 249 -5.17 -2.88 0.38
N GLU A 250 -4.56 -4.01 0.75
CA GLU A 250 -4.04 -5.06 -0.12
C GLU A 250 -5.13 -5.68 -1.00
N ALA A 251 -6.34 -5.87 -0.47
CA ALA A 251 -7.48 -6.42 -1.20
C ALA A 251 -8.04 -5.46 -2.26
N THR A 252 -7.72 -4.16 -2.16
CA THR A 252 -8.23 -3.10 -3.04
C THR A 252 -7.21 -2.59 -4.04
N LEU A 253 -5.98 -3.11 -4.00
CA LEU A 253 -4.96 -2.71 -4.95
C LEU A 253 -5.35 -3.07 -6.39
N PRO A 254 -4.94 -2.25 -7.38
CA PRO A 254 -5.10 -2.62 -8.78
C PRO A 254 -4.42 -3.97 -9.05
N PRO A 255 -5.05 -4.91 -9.79
CA PRO A 255 -4.44 -6.21 -10.10
C PRO A 255 -3.05 -6.10 -10.73
N ARG A 256 -2.81 -5.02 -11.48
CA ARG A 256 -1.51 -4.72 -12.10
C ARG A 256 -0.37 -4.57 -11.08
N ALA A 257 -0.65 -4.24 -9.82
CA ALA A 257 0.35 -4.24 -8.75
C ALA A 257 0.85 -5.67 -8.44
N TRP A 258 -0.07 -6.64 -8.44
CA TRP A 258 0.21 -8.05 -8.16
C TRP A 258 0.88 -8.76 -9.35
N VAL A 259 0.59 -8.33 -10.57
CA VAL A 259 1.28 -8.80 -11.79
C VAL A 259 2.80 -8.62 -11.72
N GLU A 260 3.29 -7.62 -10.98
CA GLU A 260 4.73 -7.40 -10.82
C GLU A 260 5.41 -8.58 -10.10
N LEU A 261 4.70 -9.29 -9.21
CA LEU A 261 5.21 -10.52 -8.60
C LEU A 261 5.51 -11.59 -9.66
N CYS A 262 4.64 -11.73 -10.65
CA CYS A 262 4.83 -12.64 -11.79
C CYS A 262 5.94 -12.17 -12.73
N ALA A 263 6.10 -10.85 -12.90
CA ALA A 263 7.20 -10.30 -13.70
C ALA A 263 8.57 -10.56 -13.05
N ILE A 264 8.64 -10.63 -11.72
CA ILE A 264 9.86 -10.96 -10.96
C ILE A 264 10.16 -12.47 -11.05
N PHE A 265 9.13 -13.33 -11.05
CA PHE A 265 9.26 -14.79 -11.14
C PHE A 265 8.50 -15.36 -12.35
N PRO A 266 8.98 -15.13 -13.59
CA PRO A 266 8.24 -15.46 -14.82
C PRO A 266 7.98 -16.96 -15.03
N GLU A 267 8.80 -17.81 -14.44
CA GLU A 267 8.67 -19.27 -14.55
C GLU A 267 7.65 -19.86 -13.57
N ALA A 268 7.32 -19.13 -12.49
CA ALA A 268 6.38 -19.58 -11.48
C ALA A 268 4.93 -19.22 -11.85
N ALA A 269 3.98 -20.03 -11.39
CA ALA A 269 2.57 -19.68 -11.35
C ALA A 269 2.19 -19.31 -9.91
N PHE A 270 1.29 -18.34 -9.74
CA PHE A 270 0.84 -17.88 -8.42
C PHE A 270 -0.67 -17.92 -8.30
N ASP A 271 -1.14 -18.39 -7.15
CA ASP A 271 -2.53 -18.30 -6.73
C ASP A 271 -2.59 -17.51 -5.43
N ILE A 272 -3.18 -16.32 -5.47
CA ILE A 272 -3.26 -15.39 -4.34
C ILE A 272 -4.69 -15.35 -3.80
N HIS A 273 -4.87 -15.83 -2.58
CA HIS A 273 -6.15 -15.83 -1.90
C HIS A 273 -6.21 -14.75 -0.82
N PHE A 274 -7.08 -13.78 -1.00
CA PHE A 274 -7.39 -12.73 -0.03
C PHE A 274 -8.55 -13.20 0.84
N VAL A 275 -8.33 -13.35 2.15
CA VAL A 275 -9.37 -13.80 3.08
C VAL A 275 -9.43 -12.91 4.31
N GLY A 276 -10.58 -12.27 4.54
CA GLY A 276 -10.78 -11.45 5.72
C GLY A 276 -12.11 -10.70 5.76
N PRO A 277 -12.55 -10.27 6.95
CA PRO A 277 -13.83 -9.57 7.13
C PRO A 277 -13.86 -8.15 6.53
N GLU A 278 -12.69 -7.54 6.34
CA GLU A 278 -12.55 -6.17 5.82
C GLU A 278 -12.57 -6.09 4.28
N ILE A 279 -12.73 -7.23 3.59
CA ILE A 279 -12.87 -7.25 2.13
C ILE A 279 -14.15 -6.50 1.73
N PRO A 280 -14.08 -5.61 0.71
CA PRO A 280 -15.27 -4.94 0.17
C PRO A 280 -16.34 -5.94 -0.30
N ASP A 281 -17.61 -5.61 -0.11
CA ASP A 281 -18.72 -6.50 -0.50
C ASP A 281 -18.71 -6.83 -2.00
N ASP A 282 -18.32 -5.89 -2.85
CA ASP A 282 -18.20 -6.06 -4.29
C ASP A 282 -17.01 -6.92 -4.72
N HIS A 283 -16.09 -7.22 -3.80
CA HIS A 283 -14.96 -8.12 -4.02
C HIS A 283 -15.24 -9.54 -3.51
N HIS A 284 -16.29 -9.80 -2.71
CA HIS A 284 -16.54 -11.14 -2.20
C HIS A 284 -16.84 -12.14 -3.33
N ASP A 285 -16.18 -13.30 -3.28
CA ASP A 285 -16.28 -14.40 -4.25
C ASP A 285 -15.84 -14.00 -5.66
N ARG A 286 -15.11 -12.89 -5.77
CA ARG A 286 -14.45 -12.50 -6.99
C ARG A 286 -13.29 -13.44 -7.25
N VAL A 287 -13.20 -13.91 -8.49
CA VAL A 287 -12.03 -14.60 -9.04
C VAL A 287 -11.55 -13.81 -10.24
N LEU A 288 -10.24 -13.53 -10.27
CA LEU A 288 -9.57 -12.91 -11.39
C LEU A 288 -8.44 -13.84 -11.83
N GLU A 289 -8.56 -14.35 -13.05
CA GLU A 289 -7.54 -15.16 -13.69
C GLU A 289 -6.86 -14.34 -14.80
N ILE A 290 -5.53 -14.29 -14.77
CA ILE A 290 -4.69 -13.65 -15.77
C ILE A 290 -3.76 -14.74 -16.31
N ALA A 291 -4.30 -15.56 -17.21
CA ALA A 291 -3.65 -16.76 -17.71
C ALA A 291 -2.29 -16.48 -18.37
N GLU A 292 -2.15 -15.37 -19.09
CA GLU A 292 -0.90 -14.97 -19.75
C GLU A 292 0.25 -14.74 -18.76
N LEU A 293 -0.09 -14.42 -17.51
CA LEU A 293 0.84 -14.12 -16.43
C LEU A 293 0.83 -15.19 -15.34
N LYS A 294 0.09 -16.30 -15.56
CA LYS A 294 -0.01 -17.44 -14.63
C LYS A 294 -0.43 -17.00 -13.22
N LEU A 295 -1.33 -16.02 -13.14
CA LEU A 295 -1.78 -15.43 -11.88
C LEU A 295 -3.28 -15.63 -11.71
N THR A 296 -3.65 -16.25 -10.59
CA THR A 296 -5.02 -16.30 -10.11
C THR A 296 -5.12 -15.48 -8.82
N MET A 297 -6.18 -14.70 -8.69
CA MET A 297 -6.48 -13.95 -7.47
C MET A 297 -7.93 -14.22 -7.06
N THR A 298 -8.13 -14.58 -5.81
CA THR A 298 -9.44 -14.92 -5.24
C THR A 298 -9.70 -14.11 -3.98
N TRP A 299 -10.92 -13.60 -3.80
CA TRP A 299 -11.30 -12.81 -2.62
C TRP A 299 -12.46 -13.46 -1.89
N THR A 300 -12.32 -13.67 -0.58
CA THR A 300 -13.34 -14.29 0.27
C THR A 300 -13.57 -13.45 1.51
N LYS A 301 -14.75 -12.82 1.60
CA LYS A 301 -15.13 -12.01 2.76
C LYS A 301 -15.62 -12.89 3.90
N ALA A 302 -14.67 -13.48 4.62
CA ALA A 302 -14.94 -14.32 5.79
C ALA A 302 -13.73 -14.31 6.73
N PHE A 303 -13.90 -14.83 7.94
CA PHE A 303 -12.74 -15.19 8.75
C PHE A 303 -12.13 -16.50 8.22
N TYR A 304 -10.80 -16.61 8.26
CA TYR A 304 -10.11 -17.78 7.73
C TYR A 304 -10.57 -19.09 8.40
N GLN A 305 -10.82 -19.06 9.71
CA GLN A 305 -11.30 -20.23 10.44
C GLN A 305 -12.62 -20.81 9.90
N ASP A 306 -13.46 -19.98 9.29
CA ASP A 306 -14.77 -20.41 8.77
C ASP A 306 -14.67 -21.02 7.38
N VAL A 307 -13.60 -20.73 6.64
CA VAL A 307 -13.49 -21.10 5.21
C VAL A 307 -12.30 -21.99 4.88
N HIS A 308 -11.35 -22.20 5.80
CA HIS A 308 -10.12 -22.95 5.54
C HIS A 308 -10.31 -24.36 4.98
N GLU A 309 -11.43 -25.02 5.26
CA GLU A 309 -11.72 -26.39 4.79
C GLU A 309 -12.20 -26.43 3.31
N TYR A 310 -12.65 -25.30 2.76
CA TYR A 310 -13.13 -25.20 1.38
C TYR A 310 -12.05 -24.76 0.38
N HIS A 311 -10.83 -24.48 0.87
CA HIS A 311 -9.72 -24.01 0.06
C HIS A 311 -8.51 -24.94 0.20
N ASP A 312 -7.71 -25.02 -0.85
CA ASP A 312 -6.44 -25.74 -0.80
C ASP A 312 -5.52 -25.16 0.27
N LEU A 313 -4.73 -26.03 0.91
CA LEU A 313 -3.73 -25.60 1.86
C LEU A 313 -2.67 -24.71 1.18
N PRO A 314 -2.44 -23.48 1.66
CA PRO A 314 -1.47 -22.59 1.03
C PRO A 314 -0.02 -23.04 1.28
N ASP A 315 0.87 -22.58 0.41
CA ASP A 315 2.31 -22.73 0.54
C ASP A 315 2.93 -21.64 1.42
N LEU A 316 2.29 -20.46 1.49
CA LEU A 316 2.71 -19.33 2.30
C LEU A 316 1.48 -18.57 2.85
N PHE A 317 1.47 -18.32 4.15
CA PHE A 317 0.55 -17.37 4.76
C PHE A 317 1.19 -15.98 4.83
N VAL A 318 0.41 -14.94 4.59
CA VAL A 318 0.86 -13.55 4.70
C VAL A 318 -0.12 -12.74 5.54
N ALA A 319 0.38 -12.02 6.54
CA ALA A 319 -0.42 -11.16 7.41
C ALA A 319 0.21 -9.76 7.47
N PHE A 320 -0.20 -8.90 6.55
CA PHE A 320 0.32 -7.53 6.49
C PHE A 320 -0.26 -6.67 7.60
N ASN A 321 0.58 -5.84 8.21
CA ASN A 321 0.18 -4.88 9.25
C ASN A 321 -0.76 -5.50 10.31
N SER A 322 -0.45 -6.74 10.70
CA SER A 322 -1.42 -7.67 11.27
C SER A 322 -1.91 -7.27 12.67
N GLY A 323 -1.03 -6.65 13.46
CA GLY A 323 -1.32 -6.25 14.84
C GLY A 323 -1.72 -7.43 15.71
N ILE A 324 -1.18 -8.63 15.44
CA ILE A 324 -1.47 -9.88 16.15
C ILE A 324 -1.32 -9.72 17.67
N GLY A 325 -0.32 -8.98 18.12
CA GLY A 325 -0.04 -8.70 19.54
C GLY A 325 -0.85 -7.54 20.11
N TYR A 326 -1.69 -6.86 19.33
CA TYR A 326 -2.50 -5.73 19.80
C TYR A 326 -3.69 -6.23 20.61
N GLY A 327 -3.85 -5.72 21.85
CA GLY A 327 -4.76 -6.31 22.86
C GLY A 327 -6.17 -6.67 22.38
N SER A 328 -6.87 -5.77 21.67
CA SER A 328 -8.23 -6.05 21.16
C SER A 328 -8.27 -6.99 19.96
N ALA A 329 -7.15 -7.17 19.26
CA ALA A 329 -7.04 -8.02 18.07
C ALA A 329 -6.57 -9.45 18.41
N GLN A 330 -6.01 -9.68 19.60
CA GLN A 330 -5.54 -11.00 20.03
C GLN A 330 -6.68 -12.03 20.00
N ASP A 331 -7.87 -11.67 20.50
CA ASP A 331 -9.03 -12.55 20.51
C ASP A 331 -9.50 -12.89 19.08
N THR A 332 -9.45 -11.92 18.17
CA THR A 332 -9.83 -12.15 16.76
C THR A 332 -8.82 -13.00 16.00
N TRP A 333 -7.53 -12.94 16.36
CA TRP A 333 -6.48 -13.70 15.70
C TRP A 333 -6.32 -15.12 16.25
N ARG A 334 -6.76 -15.38 17.48
CA ARG A 334 -6.48 -16.64 18.18
C ARG A 334 -6.87 -17.87 17.37
N ASP A 335 -8.12 -17.94 16.94
CA ASP A 335 -8.64 -19.13 16.25
C ASP A 335 -7.96 -19.32 14.88
N ALA A 336 -7.69 -18.22 14.16
CA ALA A 336 -6.95 -18.26 12.90
C ALA A 336 -5.50 -18.74 13.10
N LEU A 337 -4.79 -18.23 14.12
CA LEU A 337 -3.40 -18.63 14.40
C LEU A 337 -3.32 -20.09 14.86
N ASP A 338 -4.29 -20.57 15.64
CA ASP A 338 -4.32 -21.97 16.07
C ASP A 338 -4.47 -22.90 14.85
N LEU A 339 -5.27 -22.53 13.85
CA LEU A 339 -5.35 -23.26 12.58
C LEU A 339 -4.06 -23.15 11.76
N VAL A 340 -3.54 -21.92 11.61
CA VAL A 340 -2.32 -21.67 10.82
C VAL A 340 -1.10 -22.35 11.42
N PHE A 341 -0.97 -22.49 12.73
CA PHE A 341 0.20 -23.16 13.32
C PHE A 341 0.01 -24.66 13.52
N ASN A 342 -1.20 -25.14 13.86
CA ASN A 342 -1.42 -26.54 14.19
C ASN A 342 -1.92 -27.40 13.02
N LYS A 343 -2.66 -26.82 12.05
CA LYS A 343 -3.23 -27.57 10.93
C LYS A 343 -2.53 -27.33 9.59
N SER A 344 -1.64 -26.35 9.50
CA SER A 344 -1.04 -25.99 8.22
C SER A 344 0.11 -26.88 7.76
N ASN A 345 0.48 -27.94 8.49
CA ASN A 345 1.67 -28.74 8.18
C ASN A 345 2.97 -27.90 8.13
N PHE A 346 3.15 -27.02 9.13
CA PHE A 346 4.34 -26.17 9.30
C PHE A 346 4.63 -25.21 8.14
N LYS A 347 3.59 -24.74 7.44
CA LYS A 347 3.75 -23.75 6.38
C LYS A 347 4.18 -22.40 6.97
N PRO A 348 5.09 -21.67 6.29
CA PRO A 348 5.60 -20.40 6.79
C PRO A 348 4.52 -19.32 6.81
N ILE A 349 4.65 -18.41 7.76
CA ILE A 349 3.88 -17.17 7.83
C ILE A 349 4.82 -15.97 7.73
N LEU A 350 4.56 -15.11 6.76
CA LEU A 350 5.15 -13.79 6.63
C LEU A 350 4.21 -12.79 7.31
N PHE A 351 4.72 -11.97 8.22
CA PHE A 351 3.91 -10.90 8.81
C PHE A 351 4.71 -9.60 8.88
N THR A 352 4.00 -8.49 8.83
CA THR A 352 4.56 -7.15 8.99
C THR A 352 3.71 -6.32 9.95
N SER A 353 4.23 -5.15 10.34
CA SER A 353 3.60 -4.27 11.31
C SER A 353 3.65 -2.81 10.83
N HIS A 354 2.87 -1.92 11.45
CA HIS A 354 2.86 -0.50 11.10
C HIS A 354 4.04 0.29 11.69
N SER A 355 4.69 -0.25 12.72
CA SER A 355 5.79 0.40 13.41
C SER A 355 6.70 -0.63 14.08
N LYS A 356 7.89 -0.17 14.46
CA LYS A 356 8.83 -0.96 15.27
C LYS A 356 8.22 -1.38 16.61
N GLU A 357 7.44 -0.51 17.23
CA GLU A 357 6.75 -0.80 18.49
C GLU A 357 5.66 -1.86 18.30
N ASP A 358 4.92 -1.81 17.20
CA ASP A 358 3.92 -2.83 16.86
C ASP A 358 4.60 -4.18 16.59
N SER A 359 5.68 -4.17 15.79
CA SER A 359 6.48 -5.36 15.50
C SER A 359 7.03 -6.02 16.77
N ALA A 360 7.55 -5.23 17.71
CA ALA A 360 8.03 -5.74 18.99
C ALA A 360 6.92 -6.39 19.82
N ARG A 361 5.70 -5.85 19.77
CA ARG A 361 4.53 -6.43 20.47
C ARG A 361 4.07 -7.72 19.81
N ASP A 362 3.98 -7.75 18.48
CA ASP A 362 3.63 -8.94 17.71
C ASP A 362 4.65 -10.06 17.95
N TYR A 363 5.94 -9.74 17.90
CA TYR A 363 7.03 -10.65 18.19
C TYR A 363 6.97 -11.21 19.62
N SER A 364 6.72 -10.35 20.61
CA SER A 364 6.62 -10.77 22.02
C SER A 364 5.40 -11.65 22.29
N TYR A 365 4.29 -11.42 21.57
CA TYR A 365 3.12 -12.29 21.64
C TYR A 365 3.41 -13.67 21.05
N LEU A 366 3.93 -13.72 19.82
CA LEU A 366 4.23 -14.97 19.12
C LEU A 366 5.35 -15.78 19.80
N SER A 367 6.37 -15.12 20.38
CA SER A 367 7.48 -15.80 21.09
C SER A 367 7.04 -16.55 22.34
N ARG A 368 5.84 -16.25 22.88
CA ARG A 368 5.27 -16.96 24.03
C ARG A 368 4.49 -18.21 23.62
N ARG A 369 4.21 -18.39 22.32
CA ARG A 369 3.54 -19.57 21.81
C ARG A 369 4.53 -20.73 21.67
N GLN A 370 4.05 -21.95 21.89
CA GLN A 370 4.87 -23.17 21.78
C GLN A 370 4.73 -23.86 20.42
N ASP A 371 3.71 -23.51 19.64
CA ASP A 371 3.36 -24.12 18.35
C ASP A 371 3.99 -23.42 17.14
N CYS A 372 4.78 -22.36 17.36
CA CYS A 372 5.48 -21.65 16.29
C CYS A 372 6.96 -21.42 16.64
N LYS A 373 7.78 -21.28 15.59
CA LYS A 373 9.18 -20.87 15.70
C LYS A 373 9.49 -19.80 14.66
N PHE A 374 10.35 -18.86 15.03
CA PHE A 374 10.83 -17.86 14.10
C PHE A 374 11.93 -18.43 13.20
N LEU A 375 11.74 -18.32 11.88
CA LEU A 375 12.75 -18.70 10.88
C LEU A 375 13.80 -17.58 10.72
N THR A 376 13.38 -16.33 10.88
CA THR A 376 14.20 -15.13 10.80
C THR A 376 13.89 -14.21 11.98
N ARG A 377 14.85 -13.35 12.34
CA ARG A 377 14.60 -12.29 13.33
C ARG A 377 13.83 -11.15 12.67
N PRO A 378 12.96 -10.45 13.41
CA PRO A 378 12.35 -9.22 12.92
C PRO A 378 13.42 -8.25 12.44
N ALA A 379 13.21 -7.71 11.24
CA ALA A 379 14.06 -6.72 10.61
C ALA A 379 13.15 -5.69 9.92
N GLU A 380 13.72 -4.53 9.59
CA GLU A 380 13.03 -3.52 8.80
C GLU A 380 12.76 -4.04 7.39
N ASN A 381 11.54 -3.86 6.90
CA ASN A 381 11.18 -4.26 5.56
C ASN A 381 11.82 -3.30 4.52
N PRO A 382 12.74 -3.78 3.66
CA PRO A 382 13.37 -2.92 2.65
C PRO A 382 12.39 -2.38 1.60
N PHE A 383 11.20 -2.98 1.53
CA PHE A 383 10.09 -2.56 0.67
C PHE A 383 8.92 -1.98 1.46
N MET A 384 9.14 -1.46 2.68
CA MET A 384 8.13 -0.67 3.39
C MET A 384 7.68 0.52 2.54
N SER A 385 6.43 0.96 2.68
CA SER A 385 5.97 2.13 1.91
C SER A 385 6.67 3.38 2.39
N TYR A 386 7.24 4.19 1.49
CA TYR A 386 7.77 5.52 1.83
C TYR A 386 6.70 6.61 1.83
N LYS A 387 5.50 6.31 1.29
CA LYS A 387 4.36 7.20 1.46
C LYS A 387 3.90 7.15 2.91
N LYS A 388 3.93 8.31 3.54
CA LYS A 388 3.38 8.51 4.89
C LYS A 388 1.90 8.84 4.77
N ASP A 389 1.15 8.46 5.80
CA ASP A 389 -0.22 8.89 6.03
C ASP A 389 -0.33 9.42 7.46
N VAL A 390 -1.43 10.08 7.78
CA VAL A 390 -1.66 10.65 9.11
C VAL A 390 -3.05 10.32 9.60
N ALA A 391 -3.16 9.98 10.89
CA ALA A 391 -4.45 9.67 11.48
C ALA A 391 -5.35 10.92 11.52
N VAL A 392 -6.59 10.75 11.04
CA VAL A 392 -7.59 11.83 10.98
C VAL A 392 -7.89 12.45 12.34
N ASN A 393 -7.78 11.65 13.40
CA ASN A 393 -8.02 12.10 14.77
C ASN A 393 -6.76 12.66 15.47
N ASN A 394 -5.56 12.50 14.90
CA ASN A 394 -4.32 12.92 15.54
C ASN A 394 -3.22 13.21 14.52
N LEU A 395 -3.02 14.49 14.21
CA LEU A 395 -1.98 14.93 13.28
C LEU A 395 -0.54 14.64 13.74
N LYS A 396 -0.34 14.29 15.00
CA LYS A 396 0.96 13.91 15.55
C LYS A 396 1.27 12.42 15.35
N TYR A 397 0.30 11.64 14.89
CA TYR A 397 0.45 10.22 14.64
C TYR A 397 0.54 9.98 13.13
N VAL A 398 1.77 10.06 12.64
CA VAL A 398 2.14 9.72 11.27
C VAL A 398 2.33 8.21 11.19
N ILE A 399 1.76 7.61 10.16
CA ILE A 399 1.75 6.17 9.94
C ILE A 399 2.53 5.91 8.66
N GLN A 400 3.38 4.89 8.70
CA GLN A 400 4.05 4.35 7.54
C GLN A 400 3.69 2.87 7.45
N SER A 401 3.16 2.46 6.30
CA SER A 401 2.62 1.10 6.18
C SER A 401 3.74 0.10 5.89
N ASN A 402 3.56 -1.12 6.41
CA ASN A 402 4.35 -2.30 6.08
C ASN A 402 5.84 -2.18 6.49
N HIS A 403 6.09 -1.69 7.70
CA HIS A 403 7.42 -1.47 8.30
C HIS A 403 8.16 -2.78 8.57
#